data_AF-A0A2U1NP80-F1
#
_entry.id   AF-A0A2U1NP80-F1
#
_cell.length_a   1.000
_cell.length_b   1.000
_cell.length_c   1.000
_cell.angle_alpha   90.00
_cell.angle_beta   90.00
_cell.angle_gamma   90.00
#
_symmetry.space_group_name_H-M   'P 1'
#
loop_
_entity.id
_entity.type
_entity.pdbx_description
1 polymer ?
#
loop_
_entity_poly.entity_id
_entity_poly.type
_entity_poly.pdbx_seq_one_letter_code
_entity_poly.pdbx_strand_id
1 'polypeptide(L)'
;MTPNKSENTKQLFGGSLEVIGGKHAIITKKEKAYAEQLTLVETNEKLEVRTTEKANLNDTTQSQQRKRKHRPIAVTKGICEESHSLIGLFTEYKFCYQPPGDTATRKSVFGSSISGCILVILDPFTAYYQYPWHLPPDHTKYSVFIDQEDVKDMKVNVMEILMKVTMKKRDEMRRYIVYELMPKLVYGDQKEKFDLFQDAFSITINDLIERVKTLNLN
;
A
#
# COMPACT_ATOMS: atom_id res chain seq x y z
N MET A 1 -32.20 -46.65 -21.79
CA MET A 1 -33.06 -45.78 -20.97
C MET A 1 -32.23 -44.58 -20.54
N THR A 2 -32.33 -43.50 -21.31
CA THR A 2 -31.75 -42.19 -21.02
C THR A 2 -32.62 -41.44 -20.01
N PRO A 3 -32.07 -40.63 -19.11
CA PRO A 3 -32.80 -39.51 -18.55
C PRO A 3 -32.48 -38.24 -19.33
N ASN A 4 -33.56 -37.53 -19.62
CA ASN A 4 -33.66 -36.38 -20.49
C ASN A 4 -33.18 -35.09 -19.80
N LYS A 5 -32.68 -34.16 -20.61
CA LYS A 5 -32.32 -32.79 -20.26
C LYS A 5 -33.53 -32.03 -19.69
N SER A 6 -33.28 -31.14 -18.72
CA SER A 6 -33.92 -29.83 -18.73
C SER A 6 -32.84 -28.76 -18.76
N GLU A 7 -32.75 -28.12 -19.92
CA GLU A 7 -32.02 -26.89 -20.18
C GLU A 7 -32.68 -25.75 -19.39
N ASN A 8 -31.88 -24.97 -18.68
CA ASN A 8 -32.21 -23.57 -18.44
C ASN A 8 -31.00 -22.72 -18.82
N THR A 9 -30.97 -22.41 -20.11
CA THR A 9 -30.12 -21.45 -20.79
C THR A 9 -30.40 -20.04 -20.28
N LYS A 10 -29.42 -19.41 -19.63
CA LYS A 10 -29.20 -17.97 -19.73
C LYS A 10 -27.72 -17.70 -20.03
N GLN A 11 -27.42 -17.76 -21.33
CA GLN A 11 -26.53 -16.83 -22.03
C GLN A 11 -26.88 -15.37 -21.64
N LEU A 12 -26.01 -14.36 -21.63
CA LEU A 12 -24.71 -14.14 -22.26
C LEU A 12 -24.15 -12.83 -21.67
N PHE A 13 -22.85 -12.80 -21.42
CA PHE A 13 -21.87 -11.74 -21.76
C PHE A 13 -20.54 -12.39 -21.36
N GLY A 14 -19.80 -13.08 -22.22
CA GLY A 14 -19.40 -12.77 -23.58
C GLY A 14 -17.86 -12.76 -23.58
N GLY A 15 -17.23 -13.86 -23.98
CA GLY A 15 -15.77 -14.01 -24.06
C GLY A 15 -15.34 -15.48 -24.04
N SER A 16 -14.95 -16.00 -25.20
CA SER A 16 -14.61 -17.40 -25.49
C SER A 16 -13.58 -18.02 -24.55
N LEU A 17 -13.86 -19.24 -24.08
CA LEU A 17 -12.83 -20.19 -23.65
C LEU A 17 -12.24 -20.85 -24.90
N GLU A 18 -10.99 -20.55 -25.22
CA GLU A 18 -10.16 -21.47 -26.01
C GLU A 18 -9.40 -22.37 -25.03
N VAL A 19 -9.76 -23.65 -25.03
CA VAL A 19 -9.01 -24.71 -24.35
C VAL A 19 -7.99 -25.25 -25.36
N ILE A 20 -6.73 -24.84 -25.21
CA ILE A 20 -5.60 -25.52 -25.85
C ILE A 20 -4.88 -26.33 -24.77
N GLY A 21 -4.73 -27.62 -25.04
CA GLY A 21 -4.45 -28.65 -24.05
C GLY A 21 -3.11 -28.55 -23.32
N GLY A 22 -3.10 -29.17 -22.13
CA GLY A 22 -1.92 -29.74 -21.51
C GLY A 22 -1.11 -28.82 -20.60
N LYS A 23 -1.41 -28.90 -19.29
CA LYS A 23 -0.53 -28.57 -18.15
C LYS A 23 0.06 -27.15 -18.12
N HIS A 24 -0.67 -26.20 -17.54
CA HIS A 24 -0.27 -25.23 -16.49
C HIS A 24 -1.29 -24.09 -16.44
N ALA A 25 -1.33 -23.39 -15.31
CA ALA A 25 -2.03 -22.12 -15.08
C ALA A 25 -3.56 -22.19 -14.87
N ILE A 26 -3.99 -22.59 -13.68
CA ILE A 26 -5.14 -21.93 -13.05
C ILE A 26 -4.60 -20.63 -12.44
N ILE A 27 -4.30 -19.65 -13.28
CA ILE A 27 -4.06 -18.28 -12.81
C ILE A 27 -5.42 -17.79 -12.33
N THR A 28 -5.59 -17.77 -11.00
CA THR A 28 -6.81 -17.30 -10.37
C THR A 28 -7.04 -15.83 -10.74
N LYS A 29 -8.30 -15.38 -10.79
CA LYS A 29 -8.63 -13.95 -11.02
C LYS A 29 -7.86 -12.98 -10.07
N LYS A 30 -7.37 -13.51 -8.94
CA LYS A 30 -6.56 -12.83 -7.92
C LYS A 30 -5.10 -12.64 -8.31
N GLU A 31 -4.46 -13.65 -8.91
CA GLU A 31 -3.14 -13.49 -9.54
C GLU A 31 -3.20 -12.54 -10.73
N LYS A 32 -4.35 -12.45 -11.40
CA LYS A 32 -4.60 -11.46 -12.44
C LYS A 32 -4.74 -10.04 -11.90
N ALA A 33 -5.51 -9.82 -10.83
CA ALA A 33 -5.59 -8.51 -10.16
C ALA A 33 -4.22 -8.08 -9.57
N TYR A 34 -3.46 -9.05 -9.09
CA TYR A 34 -2.12 -8.86 -8.56
C TYR A 34 -1.11 -8.52 -9.68
N ALA A 35 -1.14 -9.24 -10.80
CA ALA A 35 -0.37 -8.95 -12.00
C ALA A 35 -0.78 -7.63 -12.67
N GLU A 36 -2.06 -7.26 -12.64
CA GLU A 36 -2.57 -5.96 -13.10
C GLU A 36 -2.02 -4.82 -12.25
N GLN A 37 -1.93 -4.98 -10.92
CA GLN A 37 -1.25 -4.01 -10.06
C GLN A 37 0.26 -3.97 -10.30
N LEU A 38 0.93 -5.11 -10.51
CA LEU A 38 2.34 -5.18 -10.88
C LEU A 38 2.62 -4.45 -12.19
N THR A 39 1.83 -4.73 -13.21
CA THR A 39 1.95 -4.10 -14.54
C THR A 39 1.64 -2.61 -14.48
N LEU A 40 0.72 -2.14 -13.62
CA LEU A 40 0.50 -0.71 -13.37
C LEU A 40 1.70 -0.04 -12.70
N VAL A 41 2.34 -0.71 -11.73
CA VAL A 41 3.57 -0.19 -11.10
C VAL A 41 4.72 -0.14 -12.13
N GLU A 42 4.91 -1.20 -12.92
CA GLU A 42 5.94 -1.26 -13.97
C GLU A 42 5.69 -0.31 -15.15
N THR A 43 4.43 -0.08 -15.54
CA THR A 43 4.09 0.90 -16.59
C THR A 43 4.27 2.32 -16.10
N ASN A 44 3.91 2.62 -14.84
CA ASN A 44 4.20 3.91 -14.23
C ASN A 44 5.72 4.16 -14.11
N GLU A 45 6.51 3.12 -13.80
CA GLU A 45 7.98 3.17 -13.81
C GLU A 45 8.55 3.49 -15.20
N LYS A 46 8.11 2.75 -16.24
CA LYS A 46 8.53 3.01 -17.64
C LYS A 46 8.10 4.40 -18.14
N LEU A 47 6.95 4.90 -17.69
CA LEU A 47 6.49 6.25 -17.99
C LEU A 47 7.34 7.30 -17.27
N GLU A 48 7.67 7.12 -15.99
CA GLU A 48 8.52 8.07 -15.24
C GLU A 48 9.97 8.11 -15.77
N VAL A 49 10.56 6.97 -16.13
CA VAL A 49 11.89 6.88 -16.77
C VAL A 49 11.88 7.57 -18.14
N ARG A 50 10.89 7.32 -18.99
CA ARG A 50 10.74 8.03 -20.28
C ARG A 50 10.49 9.54 -20.10
N THR A 51 9.86 9.94 -19.00
CA THR A 51 9.57 11.37 -18.73
C THR A 51 10.82 12.11 -18.25
N THR A 52 11.75 11.40 -17.57
CA THR A 52 13.04 11.94 -17.12
C THR A 52 14.09 11.95 -18.24
N GLU A 53 14.12 10.93 -19.12
CA GLU A 53 14.95 10.95 -20.33
C GLU A 53 14.56 12.08 -21.31
N LYS A 54 13.25 12.32 -21.48
CA LYS A 54 12.76 13.45 -22.30
C LYS A 54 12.98 14.82 -21.65
N ALA A 55 13.20 14.89 -20.34
CA ALA A 55 13.52 16.14 -19.65
C ALA A 55 14.97 16.58 -19.93
N ASN A 56 15.89 15.63 -20.09
CA ASN A 56 17.30 15.90 -20.37
C ASN A 56 17.60 16.30 -21.83
N LEU A 57 16.66 16.10 -22.77
CA LEU A 57 16.82 16.50 -24.18
C LEU A 57 16.31 17.92 -24.49
N ASN A 58 15.60 18.59 -23.58
CA ASN A 58 14.94 19.88 -23.84
C ASN A 58 15.55 21.07 -23.06
N ASP A 59 16.77 20.91 -22.56
CA ASP A 59 17.39 21.80 -21.57
C ASP A 59 17.91 23.15 -22.13
N THR A 60 17.24 23.73 -23.12
CA THR A 60 17.57 25.10 -23.57
C THR A 60 16.36 26.00 -23.83
N THR A 61 15.11 25.55 -23.80
CA THR A 61 13.98 26.49 -23.91
C THR A 61 12.67 25.91 -23.40
N GLN A 62 12.42 25.99 -22.08
CA GLN A 62 11.09 26.09 -21.45
C GLN A 62 11.19 26.02 -19.92
N SER A 63 11.60 27.13 -19.31
CA SER A 63 11.53 27.39 -17.87
C SER A 63 10.10 27.67 -17.37
N GLN A 64 9.06 27.15 -18.02
CA GLN A 64 7.67 27.41 -17.64
C GLN A 64 6.81 26.14 -17.71
N GLN A 65 6.32 25.74 -16.52
CA GLN A 65 5.17 24.85 -16.29
C GLN A 65 5.35 23.33 -16.42
N ARG A 66 6.08 22.73 -15.48
CA ARG A 66 5.69 21.42 -14.90
C ARG A 66 5.54 21.52 -13.39
N LYS A 67 4.52 22.25 -12.95
CA LYS A 67 4.05 22.20 -11.56
C LYS A 67 3.43 20.82 -11.33
N ARG A 68 4.15 19.89 -10.68
CA ARG A 68 3.50 18.77 -9.99
C ARG A 68 2.58 19.39 -8.94
N LYS A 69 1.29 19.47 -9.26
CA LYS A 69 0.28 20.10 -8.42
C LYS A 69 0.09 19.18 -7.21
N HIS A 70 0.85 19.40 -6.14
CA HIS A 70 0.45 18.93 -4.82
C HIS A 70 -0.96 19.47 -4.59
N ARG A 71 -1.95 18.59 -4.42
CA ARG A 71 -3.33 19.00 -4.11
C ARG A 71 -3.42 19.13 -2.60
N PRO A 72 -3.35 20.34 -2.02
CA PRO A 72 -3.64 20.50 -0.61
C PRO A 72 -5.12 20.16 -0.43
N ILE A 73 -5.45 19.29 0.51
CA ILE A 73 -6.84 19.11 0.90
C ILE A 73 -7.21 20.33 1.74
N ALA A 74 -7.81 21.33 1.10
CA ALA A 74 -8.41 22.45 1.81
C ALA A 74 -9.65 21.91 2.54
N VAL A 75 -9.65 21.92 3.87
CA VAL A 75 -10.86 21.70 4.65
C VAL A 75 -11.70 22.97 4.56
N THR A 76 -12.53 23.08 3.53
CA THR A 76 -13.56 24.11 3.48
C THR A 76 -14.70 23.73 4.41
N LYS A 77 -15.13 24.69 5.23
CA LYS A 77 -16.21 24.50 6.21
C LYS A 77 -17.53 24.30 5.46
N GLY A 78 -17.98 23.05 5.39
CA GLY A 78 -19.20 22.64 4.69
C GLY A 78 -18.92 22.20 3.25
N ILE A 79 -19.53 21.09 2.86
CA ILE A 79 -19.44 20.39 1.56
C ILE A 79 -18.32 19.32 1.52
N CYS A 80 -18.62 18.14 2.07
CA CYS A 80 -17.98 16.86 1.73
C CYS A 80 -18.81 16.17 0.63
N GLU A 81 -18.96 16.77 -0.55
CA GLU A 81 -19.87 16.24 -1.59
C GLU A 81 -19.19 15.38 -2.66
N GLU A 82 -17.86 15.43 -2.81
CA GLU A 82 -17.11 14.40 -3.53
C GLU A 82 -16.34 13.53 -2.53
N SER A 83 -17.01 12.51 -2.00
CA SER A 83 -16.40 11.52 -1.11
C SER A 83 -15.52 10.56 -1.91
N HIS A 84 -14.35 11.02 -2.37
CA HIS A 84 -13.26 10.09 -2.61
C HIS A 84 -13.06 9.28 -1.32
N SER A 85 -13.09 7.95 -1.41
CA SER A 85 -12.76 7.14 -0.24
C SER A 85 -11.36 7.55 0.24
N LEU A 86 -11.20 7.82 1.53
CA LEU A 86 -9.91 8.21 2.12
C LEU A 86 -8.79 7.21 1.74
N ILE A 87 -9.17 5.95 1.57
CA ILE A 87 -8.31 4.86 1.09
C ILE A 87 -7.88 5.07 -0.36
N GLY A 88 -8.80 5.49 -1.24
CA GLY A 88 -8.48 5.86 -2.62
C GLY A 88 -7.46 6.99 -2.68
N LEU A 89 -7.61 8.02 -1.83
CA LEU A 89 -6.66 9.12 -1.76
C LEU A 89 -5.25 8.64 -1.42
N PHE A 90 -5.10 7.81 -0.39
CA PHE A 90 -3.78 7.30 -0.01
C PHE A 90 -3.10 6.46 -1.08
N THR A 91 -3.88 5.81 -1.95
CA THR A 91 -3.34 5.02 -3.08
C THR A 91 -2.61 5.90 -4.09
N GLU A 92 -3.04 7.17 -4.23
CA GLU A 92 -2.45 8.15 -5.15
C GLU A 92 -1.16 8.78 -4.61
N TYR A 93 -0.96 8.82 -3.28
CA TYR A 93 0.21 9.42 -2.66
C TYR A 93 1.37 8.43 -2.51
N LYS A 94 2.59 8.90 -2.81
CA LYS A 94 3.83 8.13 -2.61
C LYS A 94 4.25 8.08 -1.14
N PHE A 95 4.06 9.20 -0.44
CA PHE A 95 4.40 9.39 0.97
C PHE A 95 3.19 9.95 1.73
N CYS A 96 2.97 9.46 2.95
CA CYS A 96 1.89 9.89 3.83
C CYS A 96 2.48 10.40 5.14
N TYR A 97 2.35 11.71 5.35
CA TYR A 97 2.87 12.41 6.52
C TYR A 97 2.03 12.12 7.77
N GLN A 98 2.67 11.64 8.83
CA GLN A 98 2.02 11.22 10.08
C GLN A 98 2.59 12.02 11.26
N PRO A 99 2.15 13.27 11.45
CA PRO A 99 2.52 14.04 12.63
C PRO A 99 1.84 13.46 13.87
N PRO A 100 2.47 13.58 15.05
CA PRO A 100 1.83 13.17 16.29
C PRO A 100 0.61 14.02 16.59
N GLY A 101 -0.23 13.53 17.49
CA GLY A 101 -1.44 14.19 17.92
C GLY A 101 -1.75 13.93 19.37
N ASP A 102 -3.02 14.02 19.74
CA ASP A 102 -3.49 13.78 21.12
C ASP A 102 -3.19 12.35 21.60
N THR A 103 -3.12 11.39 20.68
CA THR A 103 -2.69 10.01 20.92
C THR A 103 -1.40 9.72 20.17
N ALA A 104 -0.58 8.84 20.75
CA ALA A 104 0.69 8.43 20.14
C ALA A 104 0.48 7.87 18.73
N THR A 105 -0.51 6.99 18.50
CA THR A 105 -0.93 6.54 17.16
C THR A 105 -2.31 7.04 16.78
N ARG A 106 -2.52 7.29 15.49
CA ARG A 106 -3.79 7.70 14.87
C ARG A 106 -4.25 6.69 13.82
N LYS A 107 -5.56 6.64 13.59
CA LYS A 107 -6.19 5.81 12.53
C LYS A 107 -5.59 6.05 11.14
N SER A 108 -5.09 7.26 10.86
CA SER A 108 -4.44 7.61 9.59
C SER A 108 -3.19 6.76 9.31
N VAL A 109 -2.42 6.37 10.33
CA VAL A 109 -1.21 5.55 10.17
C VAL A 109 -1.56 4.21 9.52
N PHE A 110 -2.59 3.54 10.03
CA PHE A 110 -3.05 2.26 9.46
C PHE A 110 -3.76 2.45 8.12
N GLY A 111 -4.59 3.49 7.95
CA GLY A 111 -5.23 3.78 6.68
C GLY A 111 -4.23 4.02 5.54
N SER A 112 -3.14 4.74 5.82
CA SER A 112 -2.04 4.97 4.88
C SER A 112 -1.20 3.70 4.64
N SER A 113 -0.97 2.89 5.68
CA SER A 113 -0.22 1.63 5.52
C SER A 113 -0.99 0.62 4.66
N ILE A 114 -2.29 0.42 4.92
CA ILE A 114 -3.13 -0.55 4.21
C ILE A 114 -3.31 -0.18 2.72
N SER A 115 -3.17 1.09 2.38
CA SER A 115 -3.23 1.60 1.01
C SER A 115 -1.89 1.61 0.27
N GLY A 116 -0.81 1.09 0.89
CA GLY A 116 0.51 1.02 0.26
C GLY A 116 1.29 2.33 0.29
N CYS A 117 0.87 3.32 1.08
CA CYS A 117 1.55 4.60 1.18
C CYS A 117 2.76 4.52 2.13
N ILE A 118 3.91 5.04 1.71
CA ILE A 118 5.11 5.06 2.56
C ILE A 118 4.91 6.06 3.69
N LEU A 119 5.06 5.63 4.94
CA LEU A 119 4.83 6.50 6.08
C LEU A 119 5.98 7.48 6.26
N VAL A 120 5.68 8.74 6.52
CA VAL A 120 6.65 9.71 7.03
C VAL A 120 6.33 9.94 8.50
N ILE A 121 7.12 9.31 9.37
CA ILE A 121 6.91 9.27 10.82
C ILE A 121 7.74 10.38 11.46
N LEU A 122 7.10 11.14 12.35
CA LEU A 122 7.73 12.25 13.05
C LEU A 122 8.15 11.94 14.49
N ASP A 123 7.48 10.95 15.07
CA ASP A 123 7.71 10.51 16.44
C ASP A 123 7.75 8.97 16.42
N PRO A 124 8.80 8.32 16.93
CA PRO A 124 8.87 6.87 16.96
C PRO A 124 7.71 6.23 17.73
N PHE A 125 7.13 6.92 18.72
CA PHE A 125 5.94 6.44 19.41
C PHE A 125 4.77 6.25 18.46
N THR A 126 4.69 6.94 17.32
CA THR A 126 3.58 6.80 16.36
C THR A 126 3.43 5.40 15.77
N ALA A 127 4.50 4.61 15.70
CA ALA A 127 4.42 3.27 15.11
C ALA A 127 5.44 2.28 15.69
N TYR A 128 6.66 2.72 16.01
CA TYR A 128 7.80 1.83 16.21
C TYR A 128 7.73 1.01 17.50
N TYR A 129 7.04 1.52 18.51
CA TYR A 129 6.94 0.87 19.82
C TYR A 129 5.57 0.22 20.11
N GLN A 130 4.49 0.66 19.47
CA GLN A 130 3.14 0.31 19.91
C GLN A 130 2.61 -1.03 19.35
N TYR A 131 3.05 -1.46 18.17
CA TYR A 131 2.47 -2.63 17.49
C TYR A 131 3.53 -3.68 17.09
N PRO A 132 4.35 -4.18 18.05
CA PRO A 132 5.50 -5.03 17.75
C PRO A 132 5.14 -6.38 17.11
N TRP A 133 3.93 -6.89 17.32
CA TRP A 133 3.44 -8.12 16.67
C TRP A 133 3.14 -7.92 15.18
N HIS A 134 2.74 -6.71 14.79
CA HIS A 134 2.26 -6.43 13.43
C HIS A 134 3.20 -5.59 12.59
N LEU A 135 3.94 -4.67 13.21
CA LEU A 135 4.89 -3.80 12.54
C LEU A 135 6.31 -4.36 12.68
N PRO A 136 7.07 -4.45 11.58
CA PRO A 136 8.40 -5.03 11.61
C PRO A 136 9.38 -4.09 12.34
N PRO A 137 10.40 -4.65 13.02
CA PRO A 137 11.42 -3.86 13.72
C PRO A 137 12.30 -3.05 12.76
N ASP A 138 12.46 -3.50 11.51
CA ASP A 138 13.13 -2.72 10.48
C ASP A 138 12.15 -1.71 9.87
N HIS A 139 12.09 -0.54 10.49
CA HIS A 139 11.21 0.54 10.08
C HIS A 139 11.54 1.10 8.69
N THR A 140 12.79 0.98 8.23
CA THR A 140 13.25 1.50 6.94
C THR A 140 12.62 0.79 5.72
N LYS A 141 11.92 -0.32 5.96
CA LYS A 141 11.17 -1.05 4.94
C LYS A 141 9.82 -0.41 4.61
N TYR A 142 9.24 0.36 5.53
CA TYR A 142 7.88 0.91 5.35
C TYR A 142 7.74 2.40 5.70
N SER A 143 8.75 3.00 6.33
CA SER A 143 8.71 4.40 6.73
C SER A 143 10.02 5.16 6.46
N VAL A 144 9.88 6.48 6.42
CA VAL A 144 10.95 7.46 6.54
C VAL A 144 10.73 8.17 7.88
N PHE A 145 11.76 8.19 8.72
CA PHE A 145 11.72 8.93 9.98
C PHE A 145 12.32 10.33 9.80
N ILE A 146 11.66 11.34 10.34
CA ILE A 146 12.15 12.73 10.40
C ILE A 146 11.83 13.25 11.79
N ASP A 147 12.82 13.64 12.57
CA ASP A 147 12.58 14.09 13.94
C ASP A 147 11.65 15.30 13.97
N GLN A 148 10.60 15.24 14.80
CA GLN A 148 9.62 16.30 14.92
C GLN A 148 10.24 17.64 15.34
N GLU A 149 11.22 17.62 16.25
CA GLU A 149 11.86 18.84 16.74
C GLU A 149 12.71 19.48 15.64
N ASP A 150 13.36 18.68 14.80
CA ASP A 150 14.07 19.21 13.63
C ASP A 150 13.15 19.86 12.60
N VAL A 151 11.92 19.36 12.45
CA VAL A 151 10.90 19.99 11.59
C VAL A 151 10.38 21.29 12.21
N LYS A 152 10.09 21.29 13.53
CA LYS A 152 9.61 22.48 14.25
C LYS A 152 10.63 23.61 14.26
N ASP A 153 11.89 23.27 14.52
CA ASP A 153 13.02 24.20 14.57
C ASP A 153 13.51 24.61 13.17
N MET A 154 12.85 24.12 12.10
CA MET A 154 13.21 24.37 10.70
C MET A 154 14.66 23.97 10.36
N LYS A 155 15.23 23.02 11.11
CA LYS A 155 16.59 22.48 10.88
C LYS A 155 16.65 21.62 9.62
N VAL A 156 15.51 21.03 9.23
CA VAL A 156 15.41 20.14 8.07
C VAL A 156 14.32 20.58 7.10
N ASN A 157 14.58 20.35 5.81
CA ASN A 157 13.57 20.45 4.77
C ASN A 157 12.99 19.06 4.47
N VAL A 158 11.74 18.83 4.88
CA VAL A 158 11.04 17.55 4.68
C VAL A 158 11.04 17.13 3.20
N MET A 159 10.80 18.07 2.28
CA MET A 159 10.74 17.75 0.86
C MET A 159 12.11 17.32 0.32
N GLU A 160 13.19 17.96 0.77
CA GLU A 160 14.55 17.56 0.39
C GLU A 160 14.89 16.15 0.85
N ILE A 161 14.52 15.80 2.09
CA ILE A 161 14.69 14.44 2.63
C ILE A 161 13.93 13.42 1.77
N LEU A 162 12.65 13.69 1.47
CA LEU A 162 11.82 12.76 0.69
C LEU A 162 12.28 12.64 -0.77
N MET A 163 12.88 13.68 -1.34
CA MET A 163 13.47 13.63 -2.68
C MET A 163 14.75 12.79 -2.74
N LYS A 164 15.51 12.69 -1.64
CA LYS A 164 16.69 11.82 -1.54
C LYS A 164 16.35 10.33 -1.56
N VAL A 165 15.11 9.96 -1.21
CA VAL A 165 14.63 8.59 -1.39
C VAL A 165 14.50 8.31 -2.87
N THR A 166 15.23 7.33 -3.38
CA THR A 166 15.23 6.99 -4.81
C THR A 166 13.89 6.38 -5.23
N MET A 167 13.58 6.42 -6.53
CA MET A 167 12.40 5.73 -7.08
C MET A 167 12.44 4.23 -6.77
N LYS A 168 13.57 3.58 -7.04
CA LYS A 168 13.78 2.16 -6.72
C LYS A 168 13.48 1.83 -5.26
N LYS A 169 14.01 2.63 -4.32
CA LYS A 169 13.76 2.43 -2.89
C LYS A 169 12.28 2.64 -2.54
N ARG A 170 11.61 3.64 -3.11
CA ARG A 170 10.16 3.82 -2.93
C ARG A 170 9.38 2.60 -3.41
N ASP A 171 9.72 2.04 -4.56
CA ASP A 171 9.01 0.89 -5.12
C ASP A 171 9.26 -0.37 -4.29
N GLU A 172 10.48 -0.58 -3.78
CA GLU A 172 10.80 -1.63 -2.81
C GLU A 172 9.98 -1.48 -1.53
N MET A 173 9.91 -0.27 -0.96
CA MET A 173 9.13 0.00 0.25
C MET A 173 7.64 -0.24 0.00
N ARG A 174 7.08 0.22 -1.13
CA ARG A 174 5.67 0.01 -1.47
C ARG A 174 5.35 -1.46 -1.70
N ARG A 175 6.20 -2.21 -2.43
CA ARG A 175 6.02 -3.66 -2.59
C ARG A 175 6.04 -4.35 -1.23
N TYR A 176 6.98 -4.00 -0.36
CA TYR A 176 7.02 -4.53 1.00
C TYR A 176 5.73 -4.21 1.77
N ILE A 177 5.26 -2.96 1.71
CA ILE A 177 4.02 -2.58 2.39
C ILE A 177 2.83 -3.41 1.88
N VAL A 178 2.67 -3.58 0.56
CA VAL A 178 1.51 -4.28 0.00
C VAL A 178 1.56 -5.79 0.23
N TYR A 179 2.72 -6.43 0.07
CA TYR A 179 2.81 -7.90 0.13
C TYR A 179 3.18 -8.46 1.49
N GLU A 180 3.91 -7.70 2.30
CA GLU A 180 4.47 -8.20 3.56
C GLU A 180 3.81 -7.55 4.78
N LEU A 181 3.51 -6.25 4.72
CA LEU A 181 2.98 -5.50 5.86
C LEU A 181 1.46 -5.49 5.92
N MET A 182 0.80 -5.08 4.84
CA MET A 182 -0.65 -4.91 4.76
C MET A 182 -1.42 -6.16 5.19
N PRO A 183 -1.05 -7.40 4.79
CA PRO A 183 -1.76 -8.60 5.22
C PRO A 183 -1.78 -8.74 6.76
N LYS A 184 -0.69 -8.34 7.42
CA LYS A 184 -0.54 -8.42 8.89
C LYS A 184 -1.37 -7.38 9.64
N LEU A 185 -1.91 -6.38 8.94
CA LEU A 185 -2.68 -5.26 9.50
C LEU A 185 -4.20 -5.41 9.27
N VAL A 186 -4.62 -6.36 8.43
CA VAL A 186 -6.03 -6.55 8.08
C VAL A 186 -6.49 -7.94 8.50
N TYR A 187 -7.81 -8.07 8.69
CA TYR A 187 -8.45 -9.36 8.85
C TYR A 187 -8.68 -9.99 7.48
N GLY A 188 -8.33 -11.27 7.35
CA GLY A 188 -8.64 -12.07 6.18
C GLY A 188 -10.15 -12.35 6.12
N ASP A 189 -10.69 -12.42 4.90
CA ASP A 189 -12.04 -12.92 4.69
C ASP A 189 -12.04 -14.45 4.84
N GLN A 190 -12.88 -14.98 5.73
CA GLN A 190 -13.02 -16.41 6.00
C GLN A 190 -13.45 -17.22 4.76
N LYS A 191 -14.13 -16.57 3.81
CA LYS A 191 -14.56 -17.21 2.55
C LYS A 191 -13.42 -17.33 1.54
N GLU A 192 -12.37 -16.56 1.73
CA GLU A 192 -11.19 -16.53 0.89
C GLU A 192 -10.09 -17.35 1.55
N LYS A 193 -9.57 -18.36 0.87
CA LYS A 193 -8.41 -19.11 1.37
C LYS A 193 -7.16 -18.24 1.23
N PHE A 194 -6.76 -17.58 2.31
CA PHE A 194 -5.48 -16.89 2.44
C PHE A 194 -4.39 -17.86 2.90
N ASP A 195 -4.17 -18.94 2.14
CA ASP A 195 -3.16 -19.96 2.52
C ASP A 195 -1.71 -19.42 2.43
N LEU A 196 -1.51 -18.23 1.86
CA LEU A 196 -0.20 -17.64 1.58
C LEU A 196 0.28 -16.63 2.64
N PHE A 197 -0.59 -16.07 3.47
CA PHE A 197 -0.23 -15.00 4.42
C PHE A 197 -0.98 -15.13 5.75
N GLN A 198 -0.31 -14.83 6.87
CA GLN A 198 -0.96 -14.67 8.17
C GLN A 198 -1.59 -13.29 8.28
N ASP A 199 -2.87 -13.25 8.63
CA ASP A 199 -3.62 -12.02 8.83
C ASP A 199 -3.44 -11.47 10.26
N ALA A 200 -4.00 -10.28 10.53
CA ALA A 200 -3.89 -9.64 11.84
C ALA A 200 -4.45 -10.51 12.98
N PHE A 201 -5.53 -11.25 12.74
CA PHE A 201 -6.09 -12.14 13.76
C PHE A 201 -5.16 -13.30 14.07
N SER A 202 -4.69 -13.99 13.03
CA SER A 202 -3.82 -15.16 13.17
C SER A 202 -2.53 -14.81 13.89
N ILE A 203 -1.91 -13.68 13.55
CA ILE A 203 -0.71 -13.17 14.23
C ILE A 203 -1.00 -12.97 15.72
N THR A 204 -2.08 -12.24 16.04
CA THR A 204 -2.43 -11.94 17.44
C THR A 204 -2.63 -13.20 18.27
N ILE A 205 -3.36 -14.18 17.74
CA ILE A 205 -3.65 -15.44 18.46
C ILE A 205 -2.39 -16.29 18.59
N ASN A 206 -1.57 -16.41 17.54
CA ASN A 206 -0.34 -17.18 17.58
C ASN A 206 0.64 -16.59 18.61
N ASP A 207 0.90 -15.28 18.54
CA ASP A 207 1.83 -14.60 19.45
C ASP A 207 1.33 -14.63 20.90
N LEU A 208 0.01 -14.51 21.12
CA LEU A 208 -0.59 -14.66 22.44
C LEU A 208 -0.37 -16.07 23.00
N ILE A 209 -0.63 -17.11 22.19
CA ILE A 209 -0.42 -18.51 22.60
C ILE A 209 1.05 -18.76 22.92
N GLU A 210 1.98 -18.27 22.10
CA GLU A 210 3.41 -18.37 22.36
C GLU A 210 3.80 -17.69 23.67
N ARG A 211 3.27 -16.48 23.92
CA ARG A 211 3.50 -15.75 25.16
C ARG A 211 2.95 -16.47 26.38
N VAL A 212 1.79 -17.12 26.29
CA VAL A 212 1.27 -17.91 27.42
C VAL A 212 2.15 -19.14 27.66
N LYS A 213 2.63 -19.82 26.61
CA LYS A 213 3.54 -20.96 26.76
C LYS A 213 4.84 -20.60 27.47
N THR A 214 5.40 -19.40 27.21
CA THR A 214 6.61 -18.93 27.89
C THR A 214 6.35 -18.50 29.34
N LEU A 215 5.11 -18.12 29.69
CA LEU A 215 4.73 -17.74 31.05
C LEU A 215 4.31 -18.93 31.93
N ASN A 216 3.83 -20.04 31.34
CA ASN A 216 3.23 -21.18 32.05
C ASN A 216 4.06 -22.47 32.04
N LEU A 217 5.39 -22.42 31.99
CA LEU A 217 6.22 -23.61 32.23
C LEU A 217 7.55 -23.25 32.94
N ASN A 218 7.45 -23.09 34.25
CA ASN A 218 8.37 -23.68 35.24
C ASN A 218 7.54 -24.17 36.42
#